data_AF-A0A357QG92-F1
#
_entry.id   AF-A0A357QG92-F1
#
_cell.length_a   1.000
_cell.length_b   1.000
_cell.length_c   1.000
_cell.angle_alpha   90.00
_cell.angle_beta   90.00
_cell.angle_gamma   90.00
#
_symmetry.space_group_name_H-M   'P 1'
#
loop_
_entity.id
_entity.type
_entity.pdbx_description
1 polymer ?
#
loop_
_entity_poly.entity_id
_entity_poly.type
_entity_poly.pdbx_seq_one_letter_code
_entity_poly.pdbx_strand_id
1 'polypeptide(L)'
;MKSTLLKLIMIIFVTRFLLMTTTPSYAQTPPVDPAYELVYAEEFNGAVIDSTFWFQRYPWHQRTNYKYLWCNTTTLIPQAAIKVWKSYSNHTLEQSNTPLSGGKLLLTTKKEDYWGEVWNWPGGIWERDSLLFHFTAGMIFSKFHIKYGYFEMRFKYPELPPTPKNYGGHGGGFWLWSGGDGTVTNYWSEIDFPETNAYCEDCDDQYNHAMVGCHYQKFANTTANHEAKVLGNFEPGVWYKTALNWTSNSIEYYINDVLVHSSLNNPEKMSPMFMIVNQGGCYQPLDNYCVPYDTINANGTQFPYINEIDYIRVYQPNTSSNNGYFLTSFNPATYINSVHVSIITGGTFNLENVTNQSFWASDYILMNEGTTIGNGNSVLFNVCLKDKVFSRVYPINDKSGGTVEEVPGSIIDKMNHNY
;
A
#
# COMPACT_ATOMS: atom_id res chain seq x y z
N MET A 1 39.92 -28.06 39.35
CA MET A 1 40.14 -27.38 38.05
C MET A 1 39.30 -27.94 36.90
N LYS A 2 39.24 -29.25 36.65
CA LYS A 2 38.47 -29.81 35.51
C LYS A 2 36.95 -29.51 35.51
N SER A 3 36.32 -29.47 36.68
CA SER A 3 34.87 -29.19 36.81
C SER A 3 34.49 -27.74 36.47
N THR A 4 35.31 -26.77 36.86
CA THR A 4 35.03 -25.34 36.64
C THR A 4 35.18 -24.95 35.17
N LEU A 5 36.19 -25.50 34.48
CA LEU A 5 36.42 -25.26 33.06
C LEU A 5 35.27 -25.82 32.20
N LEU A 6 34.76 -27.02 32.54
CA LEU A 6 33.64 -27.62 31.81
C LEU A 6 32.35 -26.80 31.95
N LYS A 7 32.07 -26.29 33.16
CA LYS A 7 30.92 -25.40 33.40
C LYS A 7 31.03 -24.08 32.62
N LEU A 8 32.23 -23.49 32.54
CA LEU A 8 32.46 -22.27 31.78
C LEU A 8 32.26 -22.49 30.28
N ILE A 9 32.78 -23.60 29.73
CA ILE A 9 32.56 -23.98 28.33
C ILE A 9 31.08 -24.18 28.04
N MET A 10 30.35 -24.86 28.93
CA MET A 10 28.92 -25.10 28.75
C MET A 10 28.11 -23.81 28.80
N ILE A 11 28.45 -22.87 29.71
CA ILE A 11 27.82 -21.54 29.76
C ILE A 11 28.09 -20.78 28.45
N ILE A 12 29.34 -20.75 27.97
CA ILE A 12 29.67 -20.06 26.70
C ILE A 12 28.88 -20.68 25.53
N PHE A 13 28.75 -22.01 25.49
CA PHE A 13 28.00 -22.70 24.45
C PHE A 13 26.50 -22.40 24.52
N VAL A 14 25.90 -22.43 25.70
CA VAL A 14 24.47 -22.13 25.91
C VAL A 14 24.18 -20.66 25.61
N THR A 15 25.02 -19.73 26.05
CA THR A 15 24.86 -18.29 25.76
C THR A 15 25.03 -18.00 24.28
N ARG A 16 26.02 -18.62 23.59
CA ARG A 16 26.15 -18.49 22.13
C ARG A 16 24.97 -19.11 21.39
N PHE A 17 24.46 -20.25 21.84
CA PHE A 17 23.30 -20.90 21.22
C PHE A 17 22.01 -20.07 21.41
N LEU A 18 21.79 -19.50 22.60
CA LEU A 18 20.68 -18.58 22.86
C LEU A 18 20.80 -17.25 22.07
N LEU A 19 22.02 -16.74 21.90
CA LEU A 19 22.27 -15.55 21.08
C LEU A 19 22.15 -15.82 19.56
N MET A 20 22.36 -17.06 19.11
CA MET A 20 22.20 -17.45 17.70
C MET A 20 20.77 -17.90 17.35
N THR A 21 19.97 -18.34 18.31
CA THR A 21 18.58 -18.77 18.09
C THR A 21 17.56 -17.63 18.15
N THR A 22 18.02 -16.40 18.44
CA THR A 22 17.14 -15.23 18.61
C THR A 22 17.31 -14.18 17.53
N THR A 23 18.11 -14.41 16.48
CA THR A 23 18.00 -13.58 15.27
C THR A 23 16.65 -13.90 14.65
N PRO A 24 15.68 -12.98 14.67
CA PRO A 24 14.42 -13.22 14.00
C PRO A 24 14.79 -13.42 12.54
N SER A 25 14.47 -14.60 12.00
CA SER A 25 14.52 -14.83 10.57
C SER A 25 13.40 -14.00 9.96
N TYR A 26 13.65 -12.73 9.72
CA TYR A 26 12.76 -11.93 8.90
C TYR A 26 12.83 -12.49 7.48
N ALA A 27 11.67 -12.73 6.87
CA ALA A 27 11.62 -13.03 5.45
C ALA A 27 12.42 -11.96 4.70
N GLN A 28 13.27 -12.38 3.75
CA GLN A 28 14.01 -11.41 2.94
C GLN A 28 13.00 -10.50 2.24
N THR A 29 13.24 -9.19 2.28
CA THR A 29 12.38 -8.27 1.54
C THR A 29 12.49 -8.59 0.04
N PRO A 30 11.39 -8.47 -0.72
CA PRO A 30 11.32 -8.81 -2.14
C PRO A 30 12.44 -8.30 -3.06
N PRO A 31 13.11 -7.15 -2.84
CA PRO A 31 14.27 -6.78 -3.65
C PRO A 31 15.42 -7.81 -3.61
N VAL A 32 15.44 -8.70 -2.61
CA VAL A 32 16.46 -9.74 -2.43
C VAL A 32 15.87 -11.15 -2.61
N ASP A 33 14.55 -11.32 -2.49
CA ASP A 33 13.88 -12.61 -2.67
C ASP A 33 13.76 -12.95 -4.17
N PRO A 34 14.46 -13.99 -4.66
CA PRO A 34 14.41 -14.38 -6.07
C PRO A 34 13.03 -14.87 -6.53
N ALA A 35 12.08 -15.09 -5.62
CA ALA A 35 10.69 -15.39 -5.96
C ALA A 35 9.92 -14.17 -6.49
N TYR A 36 10.47 -12.96 -6.38
CA TYR A 36 9.91 -11.73 -6.92
C TYR A 36 10.70 -11.24 -8.14
N GLU A 37 9.99 -10.67 -9.10
CA GLU A 37 10.57 -9.86 -10.18
C GLU A 37 10.14 -8.41 -10.06
N LEU A 38 11.04 -7.52 -10.45
CA LEU A 38 10.73 -6.12 -10.67
C LEU A 38 9.82 -5.99 -11.90
N VAL A 39 8.53 -5.74 -11.69
CA VAL A 39 7.56 -5.55 -12.77
C VAL A 39 7.44 -4.10 -13.19
N TYR A 40 7.81 -3.17 -12.31
CA TYR A 40 7.83 -1.75 -12.61
C TYR A 40 8.86 -1.01 -11.76
N ALA A 41 9.54 -0.04 -12.36
CA ALA A 41 10.38 0.91 -11.66
C ALA A 41 10.27 2.29 -12.32
N GLU A 42 10.18 3.31 -11.48
CA GLU A 42 10.38 4.70 -11.84
C GLU A 42 11.50 5.26 -10.96
N GLU A 43 12.63 5.56 -11.59
CA GLU A 43 13.84 6.08 -10.95
C GLU A 43 13.98 7.60 -11.16
N PHE A 44 13.01 8.25 -11.82
CA PHE A 44 12.92 9.70 -12.03
C PHE A 44 14.19 10.36 -12.61
N ASN A 45 14.99 9.59 -13.35
CA ASN A 45 16.22 10.04 -14.02
C ASN A 45 15.96 10.79 -15.33
N GLY A 46 14.70 10.83 -15.80
CA GLY A 46 14.28 11.51 -17.01
C GLY A 46 14.15 13.03 -16.84
N ALA A 47 13.91 13.73 -17.95
CA ALA A 47 13.60 15.17 -17.94
C ALA A 47 12.14 15.47 -17.62
N VAL A 48 11.25 14.50 -17.85
CA VAL A 48 9.81 14.56 -17.60
C VAL A 48 9.36 13.24 -17.02
N ILE A 49 8.29 13.26 -16.23
CA ILE A 49 7.66 12.04 -15.71
C ILE A 49 7.19 11.15 -16.87
N ASP A 50 7.28 9.82 -16.71
CA ASP A 50 6.76 8.89 -17.70
C ASP A 50 5.24 8.99 -17.82
N SER A 51 4.80 9.84 -18.75
CA SER A 51 3.38 10.05 -19.05
C SER A 51 2.70 8.82 -19.64
N THR A 52 3.43 7.75 -19.99
CA THR A 52 2.80 6.48 -20.40
C THR A 52 2.28 5.70 -19.20
N PHE A 53 2.93 5.85 -18.04
CA PHE A 53 2.58 5.16 -16.80
C PHE A 53 1.87 6.04 -15.76
N TRP A 54 2.19 7.33 -15.70
CA TRP A 54 1.65 8.24 -14.70
C TRP A 54 0.63 9.23 -15.29
N PHE A 55 -0.39 9.51 -14.50
CA PHE A 55 -1.24 10.68 -14.64
C PHE A 55 -0.93 11.67 -13.52
N GLN A 56 -1.01 12.97 -13.81
CA GLN A 56 -0.75 14.06 -12.85
C GLN A 56 -2.06 14.75 -12.43
N ARG A 57 -3.08 13.95 -12.07
CA ARG A 57 -4.42 14.40 -11.65
C ARG A 57 -5.03 13.37 -10.71
N TYR A 58 -6.26 13.56 -10.23
CA TYR A 58 -6.93 12.49 -9.49
C TYR A 58 -7.43 11.34 -10.40
N PRO A 59 -7.47 10.10 -9.89
CA PRO A 59 -8.11 8.97 -10.58
C PRO A 59 -9.62 9.14 -10.72
N TRP A 60 -10.24 9.89 -9.81
CA TRP A 60 -11.65 10.25 -9.83
C TRP A 60 -11.85 11.70 -10.29
N HIS A 61 -13.02 11.98 -10.86
CA HIS A 61 -13.47 13.36 -11.06
C HIS A 61 -13.56 14.03 -9.68
N GLN A 62 -12.71 15.03 -9.43
CA GLN A 62 -12.70 15.77 -8.18
C GLN A 62 -14.08 16.36 -7.92
N ARG A 63 -14.79 15.84 -6.92
CA ARG A 63 -16.04 16.46 -6.46
C ARG A 63 -15.70 17.82 -5.85
N THR A 64 -16.36 18.90 -6.26
CA THR A 64 -16.57 20.01 -5.32
C THR A 64 -17.46 19.43 -4.23
N ASN A 65 -16.87 18.94 -3.14
CA ASN A 65 -17.66 18.85 -1.93
C ASN A 65 -17.87 20.30 -1.45
N TYR A 66 -18.88 20.96 -2.02
CA TYR A 66 -19.63 22.04 -1.35
C TYR A 66 -20.30 21.55 -0.06
N LYS A 67 -19.97 20.35 0.43
CA LYS A 67 -20.27 19.95 1.79
C LYS A 67 -19.48 20.89 2.69
N TYR A 68 -20.20 21.87 3.24
CA TYR A 68 -19.92 22.50 4.52
C TYR A 68 -19.14 21.50 5.39
N LEU A 69 -17.86 21.78 5.60
CA LEU A 69 -17.03 20.94 6.44
C LEU A 69 -17.68 20.83 7.82
N TRP A 70 -17.81 19.60 8.31
CA TRP A 70 -18.22 19.30 9.68
C TRP A 70 -17.04 19.51 10.64
N CYS A 71 -16.30 20.61 10.51
CA CYS A 71 -15.46 21.08 11.60
C CYS A 71 -16.41 21.64 12.67
N ASN A 72 -16.99 20.74 13.45
CA ASN A 72 -17.92 21.04 14.52
C ASN A 72 -17.14 21.59 15.73
N THR A 73 -16.40 22.69 15.54
CA THR A 73 -15.73 23.37 16.64
C THR A 73 -16.73 24.32 17.31
N THR A 74 -17.72 23.76 18.01
CA THR A 74 -18.56 24.54 18.93
C THR A 74 -17.78 25.11 20.11
N THR A 75 -16.51 24.74 20.31
CA THR A 75 -15.77 25.02 21.54
C THR A 75 -14.46 25.79 21.40
N LEU A 76 -13.82 25.92 20.23
CA LEU A 76 -12.43 26.40 20.18
C LEU A 76 -12.12 27.55 19.20
N ILE A 77 -13.00 27.88 18.25
CA ILE A 77 -12.84 29.08 17.42
C ILE A 77 -14.20 29.76 17.32
N PRO A 78 -14.34 31.05 17.67
CA PRO A 78 -15.59 31.77 17.45
C PRO A 78 -16.05 31.57 16.02
N GLN A 79 -17.31 31.13 15.84
CA GLN A 79 -18.00 30.85 14.57
C GLN A 79 -18.03 32.01 13.54
N ALA A 80 -17.23 33.06 13.73
CA ALA A 80 -16.90 34.04 12.72
C ALA A 80 -16.06 33.39 11.61
N ALA A 81 -16.72 32.55 10.82
CA ALA A 81 -16.45 32.29 9.41
C ALA A 81 -14.96 32.35 9.04
N ILE A 82 -14.21 31.31 9.39
CA ILE A 82 -13.23 30.82 8.42
C ILE A 82 -14.08 30.47 7.20
N LYS A 83 -14.20 31.42 6.27
CA LYS A 83 -14.71 31.16 4.93
C LYS A 83 -13.71 30.16 4.32
N VAL A 84 -13.98 28.87 4.54
CA VAL A 84 -13.30 27.68 4.02
C VAL A 84 -13.06 27.77 2.50
N TRP A 85 -13.79 28.65 1.83
CA TRP A 85 -13.57 29.13 0.45
C TRP A 85 -12.13 29.52 0.08
N LYS A 86 -11.22 29.72 1.06
CA LYS A 86 -9.87 30.25 0.80
C LYS A 86 -8.73 29.24 0.85
N SER A 87 -8.99 27.97 1.11
CA SER A 87 -7.91 26.98 1.29
C SER A 87 -7.83 25.91 0.23
N TYR A 88 -8.68 25.89 -0.80
CA TYR A 88 -8.60 24.82 -1.78
C TYR A 88 -7.21 24.77 -2.44
N SER A 89 -6.63 23.57 -2.46
CA SER A 89 -5.52 23.22 -3.33
C SER A 89 -6.06 22.58 -4.61
N ASN A 90 -5.55 23.01 -5.77
CA ASN A 90 -5.78 22.26 -6.99
C ASN A 90 -4.57 21.37 -7.27
N HIS A 91 -4.83 20.11 -7.63
CA HIS A 91 -3.80 19.28 -8.20
C HIS A 91 -3.75 19.59 -9.69
N THR A 92 -2.80 20.45 -10.04
CA THR A 92 -2.71 21.00 -11.39
C THR A 92 -2.30 19.89 -12.36
N LEU A 93 -2.83 19.94 -13.59
CA LEU A 93 -2.29 19.16 -14.72
C LEU A 93 -0.90 19.63 -15.13
N GLU A 94 -0.37 20.65 -14.44
CA GLU A 94 0.86 21.32 -14.78
C GLU A 94 2.03 20.57 -14.16
N GLN A 95 3.02 20.27 -15.01
CA GLN A 95 4.30 19.69 -14.59
C GLN A 95 5.04 20.53 -13.55
N SER A 96 4.62 21.79 -13.33
CA SER A 96 5.21 22.71 -12.36
C SER A 96 5.14 22.24 -10.92
N ASN A 97 4.25 21.31 -10.57
CA ASN A 97 4.09 20.79 -9.21
C ASN A 97 4.64 19.37 -9.02
N THR A 98 5.14 18.77 -10.10
CA THR A 98 5.79 17.46 -10.10
C THR A 98 7.04 17.46 -11.02
N PRO A 99 7.95 18.46 -10.93
CA PRO A 99 9.13 18.47 -11.78
C PRO A 99 10.10 17.34 -11.41
N LEU A 100 10.86 16.86 -12.40
CA LEU A 100 11.99 15.96 -12.16
C LEU A 100 13.27 16.78 -12.05
N SER A 101 14.09 16.49 -11.03
CA SER A 101 15.36 17.18 -10.84
C SER A 101 16.34 16.32 -10.05
N GLY A 102 17.53 16.08 -10.63
CA GLY A 102 18.61 15.36 -9.96
C GLY A 102 18.29 13.90 -9.65
N GLY A 103 17.58 13.21 -10.56
CA GLY A 103 17.17 11.81 -10.37
C GLY A 103 16.03 11.63 -9.38
N LYS A 104 15.17 12.65 -9.22
CA LYS A 104 14.09 12.65 -8.24
C LYS A 104 12.86 13.31 -8.80
N LEU A 105 11.70 12.87 -8.32
CA LEU A 105 10.45 13.60 -8.42
C LEU A 105 10.33 14.56 -7.24
N LEU A 106 9.99 15.82 -7.54
CA LEU A 106 9.69 16.84 -6.54
C LEU A 106 8.17 17.06 -6.49
N LEU A 107 7.46 16.43 -5.57
CA LEU A 107 6.07 16.84 -5.31
C LEU A 107 6.11 18.17 -4.60
N THR A 108 5.45 19.18 -5.18
CA THR A 108 5.47 20.54 -4.68
C THR A 108 4.06 21.05 -4.39
N THR A 109 3.85 21.56 -3.18
CA THR A 109 2.70 22.41 -2.85
C THR A 109 3.14 23.87 -2.79
N LYS A 110 2.41 24.74 -3.48
CA LYS A 110 2.67 26.19 -3.57
C LYS A 110 1.48 26.98 -3.05
N LYS A 111 1.76 28.18 -2.57
CA LYS A 111 0.76 29.23 -2.36
C LYS A 111 0.73 30.10 -3.61
N GLU A 112 -0.30 29.94 -4.43
CA GLU A 112 -0.49 30.69 -5.66
C GLU A 112 -1.97 30.73 -6.04
N ASP A 113 -2.37 31.83 -6.67
CA ASP A 113 -3.73 31.95 -7.22
C ASP A 113 -3.82 31.15 -8.52
N TYR A 114 -4.67 30.12 -8.53
CA TYR A 114 -4.85 29.22 -9.65
C TYR A 114 -6.33 29.07 -10.02
N TRP A 115 -6.67 29.29 -11.29
CA TRP A 115 -8.02 29.02 -11.79
C TRP A 115 -8.10 27.57 -12.26
N GLY A 116 -8.75 26.72 -11.45
CA GLY A 116 -8.88 25.29 -11.71
C GLY A 116 -10.30 24.88 -12.07
N GLU A 117 -10.41 23.74 -12.76
CA GLU A 117 -11.69 23.10 -13.05
C GLU A 117 -12.03 22.11 -11.94
N VAL A 118 -13.22 22.22 -11.39
CA VAL A 118 -13.73 21.26 -10.41
C VAL A 118 -15.01 20.63 -10.94
N TRP A 119 -15.18 19.34 -10.67
CA TRP A 119 -16.38 18.62 -11.06
C TRP A 119 -17.38 18.69 -9.92
N ASN A 120 -18.43 19.49 -10.08
CA ASN A 120 -19.52 19.52 -9.12
C ASN A 120 -20.54 18.43 -9.47
N TRP A 121 -21.21 17.86 -8.45
CA TRP A 121 -22.36 16.99 -8.63
C TRP A 121 -23.60 17.63 -7.99
N PRO A 122 -24.11 18.77 -8.49
CA PRO A 122 -25.40 19.29 -8.08
C PRO A 122 -26.49 18.49 -8.79
N GLY A 123 -27.17 17.60 -8.06
CA GLY A 123 -28.44 17.02 -8.52
C GLY A 123 -28.38 16.00 -9.67
N GLY A 124 -27.28 15.24 -9.81
CA GLY A 124 -27.19 14.17 -10.83
C GLY A 124 -26.24 14.45 -12.00
N ILE A 125 -25.86 15.71 -12.20
CA ILE A 125 -25.12 16.16 -13.37
C ILE A 125 -23.73 16.59 -12.95
N TRP A 126 -22.72 16.16 -13.72
CA TRP A 126 -21.35 16.63 -13.56
C TRP A 126 -21.21 17.99 -14.23
N GLU A 127 -21.15 19.05 -13.43
CA GLU A 127 -20.90 20.42 -13.89
C GLU A 127 -19.43 20.78 -13.69
N ARG A 128 -18.86 21.52 -14.65
CA ARG A 128 -17.49 22.01 -14.57
C ARG A 128 -17.54 23.45 -14.08
N ASP A 129 -17.15 23.66 -12.83
CA ASP A 129 -17.01 24.99 -12.25
C ASP A 129 -15.55 25.42 -12.30
N SER A 130 -15.29 26.66 -12.76
CA SER A 130 -13.99 27.29 -12.63
C SER A 130 -13.93 28.04 -11.30
N LEU A 131 -13.14 27.54 -10.36
CA LEU A 131 -12.95 28.15 -9.05
C LEU A 131 -11.54 28.69 -8.91
N LEU A 132 -11.40 29.76 -8.11
CA LEU A 132 -10.10 30.26 -7.70
C LEU A 132 -9.61 29.42 -6.52
N PHE A 133 -8.45 28.79 -6.71
CA PHE A 133 -7.67 28.10 -5.68
C PHE A 133 -6.53 29.03 -5.24
N HIS A 134 -6.18 28.99 -3.96
CA HIS A 134 -5.05 29.78 -3.43
C HIS A 134 -3.80 28.93 -3.19
N PHE A 135 -3.90 27.64 -3.50
CA PHE A 135 -2.84 26.67 -3.37
C PHE A 135 -2.88 25.71 -4.57
N THR A 136 -1.72 25.20 -4.92
CA THR A 136 -1.58 24.11 -5.89
C THR A 136 -0.73 23.01 -5.27
N ALA A 137 -0.97 21.75 -5.64
CA ALA A 137 -0.26 20.60 -5.07
C ALA A 137 0.08 19.56 -6.13
N GLY A 138 1.21 18.88 -5.92
CA GLY A 138 1.62 17.77 -6.77
C GLY A 138 0.86 16.49 -6.44
N MET A 139 0.47 15.73 -7.47
CA MET A 139 0.03 14.34 -7.34
C MET A 139 0.39 13.59 -8.61
N ILE A 140 0.71 12.31 -8.46
CA ILE A 140 0.79 11.35 -9.54
C ILE A 140 -0.01 10.10 -9.18
N PHE A 141 -0.62 9.45 -10.16
CA PHE A 141 -1.15 8.10 -9.99
C PHE A 141 -0.91 7.22 -11.22
N SER A 142 -0.79 5.92 -11.00
CA SER A 142 -0.52 4.96 -12.08
C SER A 142 -1.74 4.83 -13.01
N LYS A 143 -1.51 4.62 -14.31
CA LYS A 143 -2.60 4.25 -15.24
C LYS A 143 -3.05 2.79 -15.06
N PHE A 144 -2.22 2.00 -14.41
CA PHE A 144 -2.41 0.57 -14.22
C PHE A 144 -2.91 0.29 -12.82
N HIS A 145 -3.88 -0.61 -12.73
CA HIS A 145 -4.26 -1.23 -11.48
C HIS A 145 -3.37 -2.44 -11.24
N ILE A 146 -2.83 -2.54 -10.02
CA ILE A 146 -1.97 -3.63 -9.61
C ILE A 146 -2.66 -4.34 -8.45
N LYS A 147 -2.63 -5.68 -8.46
CA LYS A 147 -3.10 -6.52 -7.37
C LYS A 147 -1.96 -7.39 -6.90
N TYR A 148 -1.74 -7.39 -5.59
CA TYR A 148 -0.65 -8.08 -4.92
C TYR A 148 0.75 -7.62 -5.37
N GLY A 149 1.73 -7.94 -4.53
CA GLY A 149 3.13 -7.63 -4.75
C GLY A 149 3.73 -6.79 -3.65
N TYR A 150 4.99 -6.42 -3.87
CA TYR A 150 5.75 -5.54 -3.02
C TYR A 150 5.87 -4.18 -3.67
N PHE A 151 5.37 -3.15 -2.99
CA PHE A 151 5.40 -1.78 -3.46
C PHE A 151 6.34 -1.02 -2.55
N GLU A 152 7.31 -0.32 -3.12
CA GLU A 152 8.34 0.39 -2.37
C GLU A 152 8.50 1.79 -2.93
N MET A 153 8.66 2.76 -2.03
CA MET A 153 9.02 4.12 -2.37
C MET A 153 10.11 4.61 -1.41
N ARG A 154 11.08 5.34 -1.97
CA ARG A 154 12.06 6.08 -1.17
C ARG A 154 11.80 7.57 -1.27
N PHE A 155 11.58 8.20 -0.12
CA PHE A 155 11.12 9.59 -0.05
C PHE A 155 11.79 10.36 1.09
N LYS A 156 11.70 11.68 1.04
CA LYS A 156 12.20 12.60 2.06
C LYS A 156 11.28 13.81 2.18
N TYR A 157 10.84 14.11 3.40
CA TYR A 157 10.17 15.36 3.74
C TYR A 157 11.16 16.55 3.75
N PRO A 158 10.70 17.78 3.47
CA PRO A 158 11.58 18.95 3.46
C PRO A 158 12.26 19.18 4.83
N GLU A 159 13.44 19.79 4.84
CA GLU A 159 14.15 20.19 6.08
C GLU A 159 13.37 21.25 6.86
N LEU A 160 13.30 21.13 8.19
CA LEU A 160 12.57 22.06 9.06
C LEU A 160 12.78 23.52 8.63
N PRO A 161 11.70 24.30 8.43
CA PRO A 161 11.85 25.65 7.97
C PRO A 161 12.39 26.51 9.11
N PRO A 162 13.11 27.61 8.81
CA PRO A 162 13.56 28.53 9.84
C PRO A 162 12.39 29.06 10.67
N THR A 163 12.60 29.18 11.99
CA THR A 163 11.64 29.83 12.89
C THR A 163 11.27 31.22 12.35
N PRO A 164 9.97 31.59 12.36
CA PRO A 164 8.89 30.89 13.06
C PRO A 164 8.01 29.98 12.19
N LYS A 165 8.41 29.68 10.95
CA LYS A 165 7.62 28.84 10.04
C LYS A 165 7.47 27.41 10.55
N ASN A 166 6.41 26.74 10.10
CA ASN A 166 6.12 25.34 10.41
C ASN A 166 5.55 24.58 9.19
N TYR A 167 5.14 23.34 9.40
CA TYR A 167 4.55 22.45 8.39
C TYR A 167 3.05 22.23 8.55
N GLY A 168 2.37 23.09 9.31
CA GLY A 168 0.92 22.98 9.51
C GLY A 168 0.16 22.92 8.19
N GLY A 169 -0.78 22.00 8.10
CA GLY A 169 -1.62 21.77 6.92
C GLY A 169 -0.98 20.90 5.81
N HIS A 170 0.31 20.54 5.90
CA HIS A 170 0.95 19.62 4.94
C HIS A 170 0.87 18.16 5.39
N GLY A 171 0.26 17.32 4.57
CA GLY A 171 0.42 15.87 4.62
C GLY A 171 1.14 15.37 3.38
N GLY A 172 1.39 14.08 3.30
CA GLY A 172 1.89 13.37 2.13
C GLY A 172 1.46 11.92 2.21
N GLY A 173 1.17 11.32 1.06
CA GLY A 173 0.68 9.96 0.96
C GLY A 173 1.42 9.17 -0.10
N PHE A 174 1.75 7.92 0.21
CA PHE A 174 1.88 6.85 -0.78
C PHE A 174 0.87 5.79 -0.44
N TRP A 175 -0.06 5.56 -1.35
CA TRP A 175 -1.25 4.77 -1.07
C TRP A 175 -1.79 4.11 -2.34
N LEU A 176 -2.60 3.09 -2.16
CA LEU A 176 -3.28 2.37 -3.21
C LEU A 176 -4.78 2.64 -3.09
N TRP A 177 -5.46 2.82 -4.22
CA TRP A 177 -6.92 2.99 -4.22
C TRP A 177 -7.61 2.40 -5.44
N SER A 178 -8.83 1.91 -5.22
CA SER A 178 -9.80 1.56 -6.25
C SER A 178 -11.21 1.73 -5.71
N GLY A 179 -12.10 2.35 -6.50
CA GLY A 179 -13.51 2.50 -6.18
C GLY A 179 -14.39 2.38 -7.43
N GLY A 180 -15.64 1.97 -7.25
CA GLY A 180 -16.56 1.63 -8.34
C GLY A 180 -16.70 2.71 -9.44
N ASP A 181 -16.91 2.24 -10.67
CA ASP A 181 -17.18 3.01 -11.90
C ASP A 181 -18.56 3.70 -11.93
N GLY A 182 -19.23 3.79 -10.78
CA GLY A 182 -20.59 4.31 -10.65
C GLY A 182 -21.71 3.32 -10.99
N THR A 183 -21.41 2.09 -11.44
CA THR A 183 -22.44 1.11 -11.86
C THR A 183 -22.70 -0.01 -10.85
N VAL A 184 -21.75 -0.28 -9.94
CA VAL A 184 -21.88 -1.31 -8.91
C VAL A 184 -21.74 -0.65 -7.53
N THR A 185 -22.72 -0.89 -6.67
CA THR A 185 -22.83 -0.42 -5.27
C THR A 185 -21.48 -0.15 -4.59
N ASN A 186 -21.14 1.12 -4.31
CA ASN A 186 -19.96 1.67 -3.60
C ASN A 186 -19.02 0.65 -2.96
N TYR A 187 -18.33 -0.10 -3.80
CA TYR A 187 -17.25 -0.96 -3.39
C TYR A 187 -15.97 -0.15 -3.54
N TRP A 188 -15.15 -0.09 -2.49
CA TRP A 188 -13.82 0.50 -2.60
C TRP A 188 -12.80 -0.24 -1.70
N SER A 189 -11.55 -0.18 -2.14
CA SER A 189 -10.36 -0.70 -1.48
C SER A 189 -9.34 0.42 -1.40
N GLU A 190 -8.68 0.55 -0.27
CA GLU A 190 -7.61 1.51 -0.04
C GLU A 190 -6.54 0.91 0.87
N ILE A 191 -5.28 1.21 0.59
CA ILE A 191 -4.13 0.85 1.45
C ILE A 191 -3.20 2.06 1.54
N ASP A 192 -2.95 2.56 2.75
CA ASP A 192 -2.17 3.77 3.02
C ASP A 192 -0.81 3.44 3.64
N PHE A 193 0.30 3.91 3.05
CA PHE A 193 1.66 3.46 3.43
C PHE A 193 2.84 4.37 2.96
N PRO A 194 3.16 5.46 3.68
CA PRO A 194 2.44 6.04 4.79
C PRO A 194 1.49 7.14 4.33
N GLU A 195 0.43 7.37 5.11
CA GLU A 195 -0.26 8.66 5.13
C GLU A 195 0.29 9.48 6.29
N THR A 196 0.70 10.72 6.03
CA THR A 196 1.11 11.65 7.09
C THR A 196 0.06 12.68 7.37
N ASN A 197 -0.26 12.81 8.66
CA ASN A 197 -1.10 13.87 9.17
C ASN A 197 -0.28 15.16 9.30
N ALA A 198 -0.90 16.25 8.88
CA ALA A 198 -0.35 17.60 8.94
C ALA A 198 -0.32 18.19 10.34
N TYR A 199 -1.18 17.68 11.21
CA TYR A 199 -1.27 18.14 12.59
C TYR A 199 -2.08 17.15 13.42
N CYS A 200 -1.55 16.81 14.58
CA CYS A 200 -2.25 15.99 15.55
C CYS A 200 -2.28 16.74 16.88
N GLU A 201 -3.47 17.19 17.29
CA GLU A 201 -3.71 17.85 18.59
C GLU A 201 -3.27 16.96 19.76
N ASP A 202 -3.53 15.65 19.66
CA ASP A 202 -3.17 14.67 20.69
C ASP A 202 -1.66 14.32 20.72
N CYS A 203 -0.87 14.88 19.79
CA CYS A 203 0.54 14.55 19.58
C CYS A 203 1.51 15.70 19.90
N ASP A 204 1.13 16.70 20.69
CA ASP A 204 2.00 17.84 21.06
C ASP A 204 2.57 18.62 19.85
N ASP A 205 1.73 19.03 18.90
CA ASP A 205 2.12 19.82 17.71
C ASP A 205 3.16 19.12 16.80
N GLN A 206 3.18 17.79 16.80
CA GLN A 206 4.09 17.03 15.95
C GLN A 206 3.62 17.01 14.48
N TYR A 207 4.52 17.41 13.58
CA TYR A 207 4.35 17.34 12.13
C TYR A 207 4.88 16.02 11.59
N ASN A 208 4.41 15.62 10.39
CA ASN A 208 4.82 14.39 9.70
C ASN A 208 4.49 13.13 10.50
N HIS A 209 3.39 13.16 11.24
CA HIS A 209 2.91 12.03 12.01
C HIS A 209 2.33 10.98 11.05
N ALA A 210 3.00 9.84 10.94
CA ALA A 210 2.71 8.82 9.95
C ALA A 210 1.78 7.75 10.51
N MET A 211 0.86 7.33 9.66
CA MET A 211 0.07 6.12 9.85
C MET A 211 0.14 5.24 8.62
N VAL A 212 -0.13 3.97 8.84
CA VAL A 212 -0.41 2.99 7.80
C VAL A 212 -1.77 2.41 8.06
N GLY A 213 -2.47 2.00 7.01
CA GLY A 213 -3.80 1.45 7.19
C GLY A 213 -4.36 0.84 5.93
N CYS A 214 -5.49 0.18 6.08
CA CYS A 214 -6.24 -0.29 4.94
C CYS A 214 -7.73 -0.24 5.21
N HIS A 215 -8.47 -0.02 4.13
CA HIS A 215 -9.90 0.15 4.12
C HIS A 215 -10.52 -0.79 3.11
N TYR A 216 -11.58 -1.48 3.54
CA TYR A 216 -12.38 -2.32 2.67
C TYR A 216 -13.86 -2.06 2.92
N GLN A 217 -14.57 -1.60 1.90
CA GLN A 217 -16.02 -1.44 1.94
C GLN A 217 -16.67 -2.28 0.84
N LYS A 218 -17.50 -3.23 1.24
CA LYS A 218 -18.20 -4.13 0.31
C LYS A 218 -19.44 -3.46 -0.32
N PHE A 219 -20.15 -2.62 0.43
CA PHE A 219 -21.39 -1.98 -0.01
C PHE A 219 -21.55 -0.56 0.55
N ALA A 220 -22.29 0.29 -0.16
CA ALA A 220 -22.56 1.69 0.21
C ALA A 220 -23.07 1.90 1.64
N ASN A 221 -23.83 0.93 2.16
CA ASN A 221 -24.52 1.05 3.44
C ASN A 221 -23.85 0.27 4.57
N THR A 222 -22.68 -0.34 4.33
CA THR A 222 -21.90 -1.00 5.37
C THR A 222 -20.79 -0.09 5.85
N THR A 223 -20.56 -0.04 7.17
CA THR A 223 -19.36 0.55 7.75
C THR A 223 -18.14 -0.08 7.07
N ALA A 224 -17.21 0.75 6.58
CA ALA A 224 -15.95 0.27 6.04
C ALA A 224 -15.19 -0.48 7.14
N ASN A 225 -14.62 -1.64 6.81
CA ASN A 225 -13.66 -2.28 7.70
C ASN A 225 -12.38 -1.48 7.61
N HIS A 226 -12.01 -0.83 8.71
CA HIS A 226 -10.84 0.02 8.81
C HIS A 226 -9.87 -0.57 9.84
N GLU A 227 -8.61 -0.69 9.45
CA GLU A 227 -7.50 -1.00 10.34
C GLU A 227 -6.38 -0.01 10.07
N ALA A 228 -5.88 0.65 11.11
CA ALA A 228 -4.77 1.58 11.02
C ALA A 228 -3.80 1.42 12.19
N LYS A 229 -2.53 1.72 11.92
CA LYS A 229 -1.44 1.72 12.88
C LYS A 229 -0.67 3.03 12.78
N VAL A 230 -0.61 3.74 13.89
CA VAL A 230 0.29 4.88 14.07
C VAL A 230 1.74 4.41 14.13
N LEU A 231 2.61 5.06 13.34
CA LEU A 231 4.05 4.80 13.28
C LEU A 231 4.88 5.81 14.10
N GLY A 232 4.30 6.96 14.46
CA GLY A 232 5.02 8.10 15.02
C GLY A 232 5.48 9.08 13.93
N ASN A 233 6.51 9.88 14.18
CA ASN A 233 6.92 10.93 13.24
C ASN A 233 8.10 10.52 12.38
N PHE A 234 8.09 10.97 11.13
CA PHE A 234 9.28 11.00 10.29
C PHE A 234 10.08 12.27 10.53
N GLU A 235 11.41 12.12 10.63
CA GLU A 235 12.33 13.23 10.80
C GLU A 235 12.44 14.05 9.49
N PRO A 236 12.20 15.37 9.53
CA PRO A 236 12.40 16.26 8.38
C PRO A 236 13.82 16.16 7.81
N GLY A 237 13.96 16.18 6.47
CA GLY A 237 15.25 16.12 5.80
C GLY A 237 15.92 14.73 5.78
N VAL A 238 15.31 13.71 6.39
CA VAL A 238 15.83 12.33 6.40
C VAL A 238 15.17 11.50 5.30
N TRP A 239 15.97 10.68 4.61
CA TRP A 239 15.47 9.71 3.64
C TRP A 239 14.89 8.49 4.34
N TYR A 240 13.67 8.15 3.98
CA TYR A 240 12.99 6.93 4.40
C TYR A 240 12.68 6.05 3.21
N LYS A 241 12.65 4.75 3.48
CA LYS A 241 12.08 3.75 2.58
C LYS A 241 10.80 3.23 3.20
N THR A 242 9.68 3.43 2.53
CA THR A 242 8.41 2.79 2.87
C THR A 242 8.15 1.66 1.90
N ALA A 243 7.58 0.57 2.39
CA ALA A 243 7.09 -0.47 1.52
C ALA A 243 5.87 -1.17 2.10
N LEU A 244 5.09 -1.79 1.22
CA LEU A 244 4.10 -2.79 1.59
C LEU A 244 4.37 -4.09 0.85
N ASN A 245 4.07 -5.21 1.50
CA ASN A 245 3.92 -6.52 0.88
C ASN A 245 2.44 -6.94 0.96
N TRP A 246 1.75 -6.92 -0.17
CA TRP A 246 0.34 -7.29 -0.25
C TRP A 246 0.19 -8.66 -0.90
N THR A 247 -0.36 -9.60 -0.13
CA THR A 247 -0.66 -10.97 -0.58
C THR A 247 -2.16 -11.24 -0.46
N SER A 248 -2.61 -12.44 -0.82
CA SER A 248 -3.99 -12.86 -0.53
C SER A 248 -4.27 -13.02 0.96
N ASN A 249 -3.24 -13.14 1.81
CA ASN A 249 -3.40 -13.50 3.21
C ASN A 249 -3.17 -12.32 4.16
N SER A 250 -2.35 -11.34 3.75
CA SER A 250 -1.93 -10.22 4.60
C SER A 250 -1.53 -8.99 3.78
N ILE A 251 -1.54 -7.85 4.45
CA ILE A 251 -0.84 -6.63 4.02
C ILE A 251 0.19 -6.29 5.10
N GLU A 252 1.47 -6.39 4.77
CA GLU A 252 2.58 -6.14 5.68
C GLU A 252 3.24 -4.81 5.33
N TYR A 253 3.50 -3.98 6.33
CA TYR A 253 4.04 -2.62 6.15
C TYR A 253 5.46 -2.55 6.70
N TYR A 254 6.35 -1.93 5.94
CA TYR A 254 7.77 -1.83 6.26
C TYR A 254 8.25 -0.38 6.22
N ILE A 255 9.08 -0.01 7.20
CA ILE A 255 9.85 1.23 7.18
C ILE A 255 11.32 0.87 7.32
N ASN A 256 12.15 1.28 6.36
CA ASN A 256 13.58 0.98 6.30
C ASN A 256 13.87 -0.52 6.48
N ASP A 257 13.15 -1.37 5.73
CA ASP A 257 13.23 -2.84 5.78
C ASP A 257 12.76 -3.49 7.09
N VAL A 258 12.23 -2.72 8.04
CA VAL A 258 11.69 -3.24 9.29
C VAL A 258 10.17 -3.36 9.19
N LEU A 259 9.63 -4.56 9.44
CA LEU A 259 8.19 -4.79 9.55
C LEU A 259 7.64 -3.98 10.74
N VAL A 260 6.77 -3.02 10.47
CA VAL A 260 6.16 -2.15 11.50
C VAL A 260 4.71 -2.53 11.82
N HIS A 261 4.02 -3.18 10.87
CA HIS A 261 2.64 -3.61 11.04
C HIS A 261 2.27 -4.72 10.04
N SER A 262 1.28 -5.53 10.37
CA SER A 262 0.66 -6.51 9.47
C SER A 262 -0.84 -6.50 9.70
N SER A 263 -1.61 -6.36 8.63
CA SER A 263 -3.07 -6.37 8.63
C SER A 263 -3.60 -7.62 7.93
N LEU A 264 -4.68 -8.18 8.50
CA LEU A 264 -5.45 -9.28 7.93
C LEU A 264 -6.82 -8.80 7.42
N ASN A 265 -7.01 -7.49 7.27
CA ASN A 265 -8.29 -6.89 6.94
C ASN A 265 -8.67 -7.09 5.45
N ASN A 266 -9.22 -8.27 5.16
CA ASN A 266 -9.78 -8.64 3.86
C ASN A 266 -8.84 -8.47 2.64
N PRO A 267 -7.53 -8.78 2.74
CA PRO A 267 -6.57 -8.56 1.64
C PRO A 267 -6.90 -9.37 0.37
N GLU A 268 -7.54 -10.53 0.51
CA GLU A 268 -8.04 -11.37 -0.58
C GLU A 268 -9.19 -10.72 -1.34
N LYS A 269 -10.04 -9.98 -0.61
CA LYS A 269 -11.26 -9.38 -1.16
C LYS A 269 -11.01 -8.07 -1.84
N MET A 270 -9.91 -7.38 -1.55
CA MET A 270 -9.57 -6.09 -2.15
C MET A 270 -9.39 -6.19 -3.67
N SER A 271 -9.82 -5.14 -4.37
CA SER A 271 -9.70 -5.03 -5.83
C SER A 271 -8.29 -4.63 -6.24
N PRO A 272 -7.86 -4.89 -7.49
CA PRO A 272 -6.68 -4.24 -8.06
C PRO A 272 -6.76 -2.72 -7.90
N MET A 273 -5.67 -2.05 -7.53
CA MET A 273 -5.65 -0.63 -7.17
C MET A 273 -4.63 0.16 -7.97
N PHE A 274 -4.90 1.44 -8.21
CA PHE A 274 -3.88 2.38 -8.69
C PHE A 274 -2.91 2.69 -7.56
N MET A 275 -1.65 2.94 -7.90
CA MET A 275 -0.71 3.60 -7.00
C MET A 275 -0.94 5.10 -7.05
N ILE A 276 -0.98 5.76 -5.91
CA ILE A 276 -1.15 7.21 -5.79
C ILE A 276 -0.02 7.74 -4.92
N VAL A 277 0.64 8.78 -5.40
CA VAL A 277 1.59 9.54 -4.62
C VAL A 277 1.21 11.01 -4.69
N ASN A 278 0.97 11.60 -3.53
CA ASN A 278 0.48 12.96 -3.45
C ASN A 278 1.05 13.72 -2.27
N GLN A 279 1.02 15.04 -2.43
CA GLN A 279 1.23 15.95 -1.35
C GLN A 279 -0.14 16.34 -0.78
N GLY A 280 -0.32 15.98 0.48
CA GLY A 280 -1.54 15.93 1.29
C GLY A 280 -2.56 14.94 0.78
N GLY A 281 -3.41 14.46 1.68
CA GLY A 281 -4.39 13.43 1.38
C GLY A 281 -5.41 13.88 0.32
N CYS A 282 -6.52 13.15 0.23
CA CYS A 282 -7.64 13.51 -0.67
C CYS A 282 -8.26 14.89 -0.39
N TYR A 283 -7.80 15.58 0.64
CA TYR A 283 -8.32 16.83 1.16
C TYR A 283 -7.10 17.70 1.49
N GLN A 284 -6.69 18.62 0.61
CA GLN A 284 -5.70 19.65 0.94
C GLN A 284 -6.35 21.05 0.97
N PRO A 285 -6.22 21.79 2.10
CA PRO A 285 -5.61 21.38 3.36
C PRO A 285 -6.34 20.18 3.96
N LEU A 286 -5.70 19.46 4.90
CA LEU A 286 -6.26 18.26 5.54
C LEU A 286 -7.53 18.59 6.32
N ASP A 287 -8.61 18.80 5.58
CA ASP A 287 -9.91 19.24 6.05
C ASP A 287 -10.55 18.18 6.95
N ASN A 288 -10.20 16.91 6.75
CA ASN A 288 -10.56 15.79 7.62
C ASN A 288 -10.00 15.93 9.04
N TYR A 289 -8.90 16.66 9.22
CA TYR A 289 -8.33 16.99 10.53
C TYR A 289 -8.60 18.43 10.96
N CYS A 290 -9.38 19.19 10.17
CA CYS A 290 -9.71 20.59 10.45
C CYS A 290 -8.48 21.51 10.59
N VAL A 291 -7.40 21.21 9.86
CA VAL A 291 -6.13 21.94 9.96
C VAL A 291 -5.90 22.71 8.65
N PRO A 292 -6.32 23.97 8.57
CA PRO A 292 -6.06 24.79 7.39
C PRO A 292 -4.57 25.11 7.28
N TYR A 293 -4.14 25.53 6.08
CA TYR A 293 -2.88 26.25 5.97
C TYR A 293 -2.98 27.57 6.74
N ASP A 294 -2.24 27.70 7.85
CA ASP A 294 -2.11 28.98 8.52
C ASP A 294 -1.16 29.85 7.71
N THR A 295 -1.66 30.71 6.84
CA THR A 295 -0.79 31.56 6.01
C THR A 295 -0.78 33.02 6.41
N ILE A 296 -1.38 33.35 7.55
CA ILE A 296 -1.73 34.73 7.89
C ILE A 296 -0.71 35.35 8.86
N ASN A 297 -0.03 34.55 9.69
CA ASN A 297 0.96 35.05 10.64
C ASN A 297 2.41 34.69 10.26
N ALA A 298 3.37 35.33 10.94
CA ALA A 298 4.79 35.06 10.76
C ALA A 298 5.10 33.56 10.96
N ASN A 299 4.37 32.91 11.88
CA ASN A 299 4.50 31.51 12.25
C ASN A 299 3.82 30.54 11.27
N GLY A 300 3.29 31.04 10.16
CA GLY A 300 2.45 30.25 9.28
C GLY A 300 3.16 29.11 8.54
N THR A 301 2.38 28.32 7.82
CA THR A 301 2.82 27.23 6.96
C THR A 301 3.91 27.67 5.97
N GLN A 302 4.95 26.84 5.85
CA GLN A 302 6.02 27.00 4.86
C GLN A 302 5.53 26.69 3.44
N PHE A 303 5.84 27.58 2.50
CA PHE A 303 5.68 27.37 1.05
C PHE A 303 6.90 27.89 0.28
N PRO A 304 7.31 27.23 -0.82
CA PRO A 304 6.82 25.92 -1.25
C PRO A 304 7.18 24.84 -0.21
N TYR A 305 6.34 23.82 -0.12
CA TYR A 305 6.68 22.58 0.58
C TYR A 305 6.98 21.54 -0.48
N ILE A 306 8.12 20.88 -0.37
CA ILE A 306 8.64 19.99 -1.42
C ILE A 306 8.96 18.64 -0.80
N ASN A 307 8.23 17.61 -1.22
CA ASN A 307 8.56 16.22 -0.95
C ASN A 307 9.44 15.68 -2.07
N GLU A 308 10.58 15.13 -1.71
CA GLU A 308 11.48 14.48 -2.65
C GLU A 308 11.19 12.98 -2.70
N ILE A 309 11.11 12.43 -3.91
CA ILE A 309 10.99 10.99 -4.16
C ILE A 309 12.13 10.55 -5.05
N ASP A 310 12.90 9.60 -4.55
CA ASP A 310 14.07 9.02 -5.24
C ASP A 310 13.63 7.97 -6.25
N TYR A 311 12.77 7.04 -5.84
CA TYR A 311 12.22 6.03 -6.73
C TYR A 311 10.88 5.48 -6.23
N ILE A 312 10.15 4.86 -7.15
CA ILE A 312 9.02 3.96 -6.89
C ILE A 312 9.31 2.63 -7.59
N ARG A 313 9.17 1.52 -6.87
CA ARG A 313 9.39 0.17 -7.42
C ARG A 313 8.23 -0.73 -7.04
N VAL A 314 7.86 -1.60 -7.98
CA VAL A 314 6.87 -2.64 -7.76
C VAL A 314 7.48 -3.97 -8.17
N TYR A 315 7.40 -4.91 -7.25
CA TYR A 315 7.79 -6.28 -7.49
C TYR A 315 6.56 -7.16 -7.38
N GLN A 316 6.43 -8.13 -8.28
CA GLN A 316 5.41 -9.16 -8.13
C GLN A 316 6.08 -10.52 -8.05
N PRO A 317 5.43 -11.49 -7.39
CA PRO A 317 5.92 -12.85 -7.42
C PRO A 317 6.06 -13.33 -8.87
N ASN A 318 7.24 -13.83 -9.24
CA ASN A 318 7.55 -14.42 -10.54
C ASN A 318 6.50 -15.47 -10.87
N THR A 319 5.50 -15.23 -11.72
CA THR A 319 4.55 -16.32 -12.04
C THR A 319 5.17 -17.21 -13.09
N SER A 320 5.47 -18.47 -12.75
CA SER A 320 5.87 -19.42 -13.78
C SER A 320 4.69 -19.67 -14.71
N SER A 321 4.94 -19.69 -16.02
CA SER A 321 3.98 -20.13 -17.04
C SER A 321 3.63 -21.62 -16.94
N ASN A 322 4.24 -22.35 -15.99
CA ASN A 322 4.15 -23.79 -15.87
C ASN A 322 3.04 -24.23 -14.91
N ASN A 323 2.20 -25.11 -15.43
CA ASN A 323 1.28 -25.99 -14.70
C ASN A 323 2.05 -26.82 -13.64
N GLY A 324 1.34 -27.28 -12.61
CA GLY A 324 1.83 -27.97 -11.40
C GLY A 324 3.26 -28.55 -11.42
N TYR A 325 4.06 -28.15 -10.45
CA TYR A 325 5.47 -28.50 -10.30
C TYR A 325 5.63 -29.71 -9.37
N PHE A 326 6.06 -30.86 -9.89
CA PHE A 326 6.34 -32.05 -9.09
C PHE A 326 7.81 -32.07 -8.67
N LEU A 327 8.06 -31.91 -7.37
CA LEU A 327 9.39 -31.72 -6.79
C LEU A 327 9.84 -33.00 -6.07
N THR A 328 10.64 -33.83 -6.75
CA THR A 328 11.25 -35.05 -6.17
C THR A 328 12.61 -34.80 -5.52
N SER A 329 13.28 -33.72 -5.89
CA SER A 329 14.50 -33.24 -5.26
C SER A 329 14.61 -31.72 -5.45
N PHE A 330 15.20 -31.03 -4.48
CA PHE A 330 15.47 -29.60 -4.60
C PHE A 330 16.94 -29.40 -4.97
N ASN A 331 17.18 -28.62 -6.02
CA ASN A 331 18.50 -28.14 -6.37
C ASN A 331 18.41 -26.63 -6.63
N PRO A 332 19.07 -25.78 -5.82
CA PRO A 332 18.96 -24.33 -5.96
C PRO A 332 19.51 -23.82 -7.31
N ALA A 333 20.40 -24.58 -7.97
CA ALA A 333 20.94 -24.20 -9.28
C ALA A 333 19.94 -24.40 -10.43
N THR A 334 18.91 -25.23 -10.24
CA THR A 334 17.93 -25.57 -11.29
C THR A 334 16.50 -25.21 -10.92
N TYR A 335 16.24 -24.90 -9.65
CA TYR A 335 14.92 -24.48 -9.20
C TYR A 335 14.66 -23.02 -9.62
N ILE A 336 13.58 -22.81 -10.37
CA ILE A 336 13.15 -21.48 -10.78
C ILE A 336 12.32 -20.89 -9.63
N ASN A 337 12.89 -19.95 -8.90
CA ASN A 337 12.19 -19.24 -7.82
C ASN A 337 11.03 -18.42 -8.42
N SER A 338 9.85 -19.03 -8.41
CA SER A 338 8.63 -18.52 -9.02
C SER A 338 7.41 -19.09 -8.28
N VAL A 339 6.28 -18.39 -8.39
CA VAL A 339 4.96 -18.92 -8.04
C VAL A 339 4.56 -19.93 -9.10
N HIS A 340 4.48 -21.19 -8.71
CA HIS A 340 3.94 -22.28 -9.51
C HIS A 340 2.42 -22.35 -9.37
N VAL A 341 1.70 -22.96 -10.31
CA VAL A 341 0.25 -23.15 -10.11
C VAL A 341 -0.02 -24.06 -8.90
N SER A 342 0.66 -25.19 -8.85
CA SER A 342 0.71 -26.05 -7.68
C SER A 342 2.11 -26.59 -7.49
N ILE A 343 2.46 -26.98 -6.27
CA ILE A 343 3.69 -27.72 -5.98
C ILE A 343 3.26 -29.04 -5.37
N ILE A 344 3.79 -30.15 -5.86
CA ILE A 344 3.61 -31.46 -5.24
C ILE A 344 5.00 -31.97 -4.88
N THR A 345 5.30 -32.09 -3.59
CA THR A 345 6.52 -32.77 -3.13
C THR A 345 6.20 -34.24 -2.92
N GLY A 346 7.10 -35.16 -3.29
CA GLY A 346 6.85 -36.59 -3.12
C GLY A 346 7.97 -37.42 -3.74
N GLY A 347 8.09 -38.69 -3.31
CA GLY A 347 9.16 -39.57 -3.75
C GLY A 347 10.53 -39.06 -3.27
N THR A 348 10.96 -39.50 -2.09
CA THR A 348 12.29 -39.18 -1.50
C THR A 348 12.68 -37.70 -1.61
N PHE A 349 11.70 -36.79 -1.50
CA PHE A 349 11.97 -35.37 -1.55
C PHE A 349 12.70 -34.97 -0.28
N ASN A 350 13.99 -34.69 -0.42
CA ASN A 350 14.87 -34.41 0.70
C ASN A 350 15.49 -33.02 0.55
N LEU A 351 15.11 -32.11 1.43
CA LEU A 351 15.74 -30.80 1.56
C LEU A 351 16.90 -30.93 2.54
N GLU A 352 18.14 -30.93 2.04
CA GLU A 352 19.36 -30.95 2.86
C GLU A 352 20.22 -29.73 2.54
N ASN A 353 20.75 -29.08 3.57
CA ASN A 353 21.65 -27.92 3.48
C ASN A 353 21.06 -26.71 2.75
N VAL A 354 19.76 -26.47 2.91
CA VAL A 354 19.05 -25.31 2.37
C VAL A 354 18.57 -24.43 3.52
N THR A 355 19.19 -23.27 3.66
CA THR A 355 18.75 -22.23 4.58
C THR A 355 17.97 -21.16 3.80
N ASN A 356 16.83 -20.75 4.32
CA ASN A 356 16.01 -19.65 3.79
C ASN A 356 15.43 -19.92 2.39
N GLN A 357 14.98 -21.15 2.12
CA GLN A 357 14.26 -21.44 0.89
C GLN A 357 12.77 -21.17 1.05
N SER A 358 12.18 -20.48 0.08
CA SER A 358 10.74 -20.30 -0.03
C SER A 358 10.20 -21.03 -1.27
N PHE A 359 9.06 -21.69 -1.12
CA PHE A 359 8.29 -22.34 -2.18
C PHE A 359 6.96 -21.62 -2.29
N TRP A 360 6.57 -21.24 -3.51
CA TRP A 360 5.36 -20.46 -3.74
C TRP A 360 4.47 -21.17 -4.74
N ALA A 361 3.21 -21.40 -4.38
CA ALA A 361 2.20 -21.95 -5.28
C ALA A 361 0.95 -21.07 -5.33
N SER A 362 0.19 -21.06 -6.43
CA SER A 362 -1.04 -20.30 -6.52
C SER A 362 -2.26 -21.04 -6.01
N ASP A 363 -2.28 -22.37 -6.10
CA ASP A 363 -3.46 -23.17 -5.77
C ASP A 363 -3.21 -23.97 -4.51
N TYR A 364 -2.17 -24.80 -4.52
CA TYR A 364 -1.82 -25.65 -3.40
C TYR A 364 -0.36 -26.08 -3.42
N ILE A 365 0.16 -26.39 -2.23
CA ILE A 365 1.38 -27.16 -2.03
C ILE A 365 0.96 -28.48 -1.36
N LEU A 366 1.11 -29.59 -2.07
CA LEU A 366 0.80 -30.92 -1.58
C LEU A 366 2.10 -31.64 -1.19
N MET A 367 2.24 -31.96 0.08
CA MET A 367 3.35 -32.79 0.56
C MET A 367 2.92 -34.26 0.59
N ASN A 368 3.27 -35.03 -0.44
CA ASN A 368 3.01 -36.47 -0.48
C ASN A 368 3.94 -37.23 0.47
N GLU A 369 3.54 -38.48 0.74
CA GLU A 369 4.27 -39.45 1.54
C GLU A 369 5.74 -39.58 1.07
N GLY A 370 6.66 -39.62 2.04
CA GLY A 370 8.10 -39.68 1.79
C GLY A 370 8.80 -38.32 1.59
N THR A 371 8.11 -37.20 1.81
CA THR A 371 8.72 -35.87 1.94
C THR A 371 9.46 -35.76 3.28
N THR A 372 10.76 -35.42 3.26
CA THR A 372 11.58 -35.18 4.45
C THR A 372 12.28 -33.82 4.38
N ILE A 373 12.21 -33.05 5.47
CA ILE A 373 12.97 -31.82 5.64
C ILE A 373 14.11 -32.12 6.61
N GLY A 374 15.36 -32.01 6.16
CA GLY A 374 16.52 -32.32 6.98
C GLY A 374 16.65 -31.39 8.19
N ASN A 375 17.35 -31.85 9.23
CA ASN A 375 17.65 -31.03 10.40
C ASN A 375 18.46 -29.78 10.03
N GLY A 376 18.11 -28.64 10.61
CA GLY A 376 18.82 -27.37 10.41
C GLY A 376 18.39 -26.55 9.20
N ASN A 377 17.40 -27.01 8.43
CA ASN A 377 16.82 -26.23 7.35
C ASN A 377 15.67 -25.34 7.86
N SER A 378 15.48 -24.19 7.21
CA SER A 378 14.30 -23.34 7.37
C SER A 378 13.67 -23.17 6.00
N VAL A 379 12.46 -23.69 5.86
CA VAL A 379 11.74 -23.74 4.58
C VAL A 379 10.38 -23.07 4.79
N LEU A 380 10.04 -22.17 3.89
CA LEU A 380 8.75 -21.50 3.88
C LEU A 380 7.91 -22.02 2.70
N PHE A 381 6.71 -22.49 2.97
CA PHE A 381 5.75 -22.90 1.94
C PHE A 381 4.60 -21.89 1.92
N ASN A 382 4.47 -21.16 0.83
CA ASN A 382 3.49 -20.10 0.65
C ASN A 382 2.49 -20.49 -0.44
N VAL A 383 1.20 -20.36 -0.13
CA VAL A 383 0.13 -20.45 -1.14
C VAL A 383 -0.45 -19.05 -1.36
N CYS A 384 -0.23 -18.51 -2.55
CA CYS A 384 -0.74 -17.22 -3.00
C CYS A 384 -1.94 -17.46 -3.92
N LEU A 385 -3.15 -17.52 -3.37
CA LEU A 385 -4.37 -17.77 -4.15
C LEU A 385 -4.51 -16.72 -5.27
N LYS A 386 -4.14 -17.13 -6.50
CA LYS A 386 -4.05 -16.22 -7.65
C LYS A 386 -5.43 -15.76 -8.11
N ASP A 387 -6.46 -16.60 -7.93
CA ASP A 387 -7.78 -16.34 -8.50
C ASP A 387 -8.94 -16.94 -7.69
N LYS A 388 -9.66 -16.08 -6.95
CA LYS A 388 -11.13 -16.11 -6.94
C LYS A 388 -11.69 -14.69 -7.07
N VAL A 389 -11.32 -14.01 -8.15
CA VAL A 389 -12.11 -12.90 -8.70
C VAL A 389 -12.90 -13.46 -9.88
N PHE A 390 -14.16 -13.82 -9.65
CA PHE A 390 -15.11 -13.99 -10.74
C PHE A 390 -15.49 -12.59 -11.24
N SER A 391 -14.95 -12.16 -12.38
CA SER A 391 -15.58 -11.13 -13.20
C SER A 391 -16.31 -11.83 -14.35
N ARG A 392 -17.62 -12.04 -14.18
CA ARG A 392 -18.52 -12.51 -15.25
C ARG A 392 -19.58 -11.44 -15.46
N VAL A 393 -19.49 -10.74 -16.60
CA VAL A 393 -20.57 -9.92 -17.13
C VAL A 393 -21.55 -10.85 -17.85
N TYR A 394 -22.84 -10.76 -17.56
CA TYR A 394 -23.88 -11.23 -18.46
C TYR A 394 -25.07 -10.28 -18.47
N PRO A 395 -25.70 -10.16 -19.65
CA PRO A 395 -27.15 -10.13 -19.65
C PRO A 395 -27.81 -11.13 -20.63
N ILE A 396 -29.05 -11.49 -20.23
CA ILE A 396 -30.24 -12.01 -20.96
C ILE A 396 -30.56 -13.53 -20.88
N ASN A 397 -31.71 -13.81 -20.21
CA ASN A 397 -32.83 -14.81 -20.32
C ASN A 397 -32.68 -16.02 -21.29
N ASP A 398 -33.25 -17.22 -21.11
CA ASP A 398 -34.60 -17.65 -20.63
C ASP A 398 -34.61 -19.18 -20.29
N LYS A 399 -35.49 -19.58 -19.37
CA LYS A 399 -36.21 -20.87 -19.11
C LYS A 399 -35.59 -22.28 -19.00
N SER A 400 -36.18 -22.95 -17.99
CA SER A 400 -36.43 -24.40 -17.75
C SER A 400 -35.24 -25.20 -17.21
N GLY A 401 -35.33 -25.96 -16.10
CA GLY A 401 -36.46 -26.53 -15.39
C GLY A 401 -36.19 -28.03 -15.20
N GLY A 402 -35.90 -28.45 -13.96
CA GLY A 402 -35.65 -29.85 -13.60
C GLY A 402 -35.29 -29.98 -12.12
N THR A 403 -35.42 -31.16 -11.55
CA THR A 403 -35.24 -31.47 -10.12
C THR A 403 -34.41 -32.75 -9.99
N VAL A 404 -33.77 -32.98 -8.82
CA VAL A 404 -33.85 -34.21 -7.99
C VAL A 404 -32.71 -34.31 -6.95
N GLU A 405 -33.16 -34.45 -5.69
CA GLU A 405 -32.68 -35.21 -4.50
C GLU A 405 -31.35 -34.98 -3.74
N GLU A 406 -31.51 -35.18 -2.41
CA GLU A 406 -30.59 -35.01 -1.30
C GLU A 406 -29.49 -36.09 -1.21
N VAL A 407 -28.37 -35.64 -0.63
CA VAL A 407 -27.14 -36.36 -0.30
C VAL A 407 -27.23 -36.99 1.10
N PRO A 408 -26.54 -38.12 1.35
CA PRO A 408 -25.61 -38.10 2.48
C PRO A 408 -24.23 -38.72 2.18
N GLY A 409 -23.18 -37.92 2.43
CA GLY A 409 -21.95 -38.36 3.09
C GLY A 409 -20.71 -38.66 2.23
N SER A 410 -19.86 -37.64 2.00
CA SER A 410 -18.39 -37.61 2.20
C SER A 410 -17.68 -36.71 1.17
N ILE A 411 -16.83 -35.81 1.68
CA ILE A 411 -16.44 -34.53 1.08
C ILE A 411 -15.34 -34.72 0.00
N ILE A 412 -15.71 -34.51 -1.26
CA ILE A 412 -14.84 -34.16 -2.39
C ILE A 412 -15.64 -33.20 -3.28
N ASP A 413 -15.44 -31.89 -3.18
CA ASP A 413 -16.25 -30.93 -3.97
C ASP A 413 -15.58 -30.55 -5.29
N LYS A 414 -16.03 -31.23 -6.36
CA LYS A 414 -16.04 -30.74 -7.74
C LYS A 414 -17.39 -30.06 -7.97
N MET A 415 -17.44 -28.76 -8.30
CA MET A 415 -18.68 -28.10 -8.69
C MET A 415 -18.79 -27.97 -10.21
N ASN A 416 -19.68 -28.77 -10.80
CA ASN A 416 -20.29 -28.56 -12.11
C ASN A 416 -21.82 -28.53 -11.93
N HIS A 417 -22.43 -27.49 -12.49
CA HIS A 417 -23.83 -27.27 -12.90
C HIS A 417 -24.99 -26.96 -11.90
N ASN A 418 -25.49 -25.72 -12.06
CA ASN A 418 -26.86 -25.28 -12.37
C ASN A 418 -28.06 -25.87 -11.61
N TYR A 419 -28.71 -25.00 -10.81
CA TYR A 419 -30.02 -24.42 -11.16
C TYR A 419 -29.99 -22.90 -11.00
#